data_AF-A0A7J5WRU9-F1
#
_entry.id   AF-A0A7J5WRU9-F1
#
_cell.length_a   1.000
_cell.length_b   1.000
_cell.length_c   1.000
_cell.angle_alpha   90.00
_cell.angle_beta   90.00
_cell.angle_gamma   90.00
#
_symmetry.space_group_name_H-M   'P 1'
#
loop_
_entity.id
_entity.type
_entity.pdbx_description
1 polymer ?
#
loop_
_entity_poly.entity_id
_entity_poly.type
_entity_poly.pdbx_seq_one_letter_code
_entity_poly.pdbx_strand_id
1 'polypeptide(L)' 'MKKLNELMQEIILLTTKIETEYPELYQYMDETPLVICDTEEKAICLKDLEKYLETLKGQLEHHIETHTNQSNASS' A
#
# COMPACT_ATOMS: atom_id res chain seq x y z
N MET A 1 -5.23 -20.55 5.40
CA MET A 1 -5.66 -19.71 4.26
C MET A 1 -6.36 -18.40 4.63
N LYS A 2 -6.95 -18.22 5.84
CA LYS A 2 -7.67 -16.96 6.20
C LYS A 2 -6.80 -15.69 6.12
N LYS A 3 -5.55 -15.78 6.59
CA LYS A 3 -4.62 -14.63 6.66
C LYS A 3 -4.24 -14.02 5.29
N LEU A 4 -4.20 -14.82 4.22
CA LEU A 4 -3.85 -14.32 2.88
C LEU A 4 -5.01 -13.52 2.26
N ASN A 5 -6.24 -14.01 2.40
CA ASN A 5 -7.42 -13.34 1.88
C ASN A 5 -7.68 -12.01 2.60
N GLU A 6 -7.52 -11.99 3.92
CA GLU A 6 -7.62 -10.76 4.74
C GLU A 6 -6.59 -9.72 4.28
N LEU A 7 -5.33 -10.12 4.12
CA LEU A 7 -4.27 -9.24 3.67
C LEU A 7 -4.52 -8.70 2.25
N MET A 8 -5.01 -9.54 1.34
CA MET A 8 -5.35 -9.13 -0.01
C MET A 8 -6.51 -8.14 -0.03
N GLN A 9 -7.51 -8.35 0.83
CA GLN A 9 -8.63 -7.41 0.99
C GLN A 9 -8.15 -6.05 1.52
N GLU A 10 -7.26 -6.04 2.52
CA GLU A 10 -6.68 -4.80 3.03
C GLU A 10 -5.91 -4.03 1.96
N ILE A 11 -5.10 -4.74 1.16
CA ILE A 11 -4.39 -4.13 0.02
C ILE A 11 -5.37 -3.51 -0.96
N ILE A 12 -6.39 -4.26 -1.40
CA ILE A 12 -7.39 -3.77 -2.38
C ILE A 12 -8.12 -2.54 -1.85
N LEU A 13 -8.57 -2.56 -0.59
CA LEU A 13 -9.26 -1.44 0.02
C LEU A 13 -8.36 -0.20 0.10
N LEU A 14 -7.09 -0.37 0.50
CA LEU A 14 -6.14 0.72 0.60
C LEU A 14 -5.80 1.32 -0.76
N THR A 15 -5.51 0.50 -1.77
CA THR A 15 -5.21 1.00 -3.12
C THR A 15 -6.42 1.68 -3.76
N THR A 16 -7.63 1.17 -3.51
CA THR A 16 -8.87 1.81 -3.99
C THR A 16 -9.03 3.18 -3.34
N LYS A 17 -8.80 3.29 -2.02
CA LYS A 17 -8.83 4.57 -1.32
C LYS A 17 -7.81 5.56 -1.90
N ILE A 18 -6.58 5.11 -2.14
CA ILE A 18 -5.53 5.95 -2.73
C ILE A 18 -5.95 6.42 -4.13
N GLU A 19 -6.47 5.52 -4.98
CA GLU A 19 -6.97 5.87 -6.32
C GLU A 19 -8.11 6.91 -6.27
N THR A 20 -9.05 6.77 -5.35
CA THR A 20 -10.25 7.63 -5.29
C THR A 20 -10.04 8.95 -4.55
N GLU A 21 -9.25 8.96 -3.48
CA GLU A 21 -9.09 10.12 -2.59
C GLU A 21 -7.76 10.85 -2.80
N TYR A 22 -6.72 10.16 -3.29
CA TYR A 22 -5.37 10.68 -3.46
C TYR A 22 -4.80 10.30 -4.84
N PRO A 23 -5.49 10.63 -5.96
CA PRO A 23 -5.08 10.23 -7.30
C PRO A 23 -3.67 10.74 -7.66
N GLU A 24 -3.22 11.84 -7.08
CA GLU A 24 -1.86 12.35 -7.18
C GLU A 24 -0.83 11.38 -6.60
N LEU A 25 -1.14 10.72 -5.46
CA LEU A 25 -0.28 9.71 -4.87
C LEU A 25 -0.32 8.42 -5.70
N TYR A 26 -1.49 8.06 -6.22
CA TYR A 26 -1.66 6.88 -7.07
C TYR A 26 -0.76 6.90 -8.30
N GLN A 27 -0.53 8.08 -8.90
CA GLN A 27 0.35 8.24 -10.06
C GLN A 27 1.82 7.92 -9.75
N TYR A 28 2.25 8.05 -8.48
CA TYR A 28 3.62 7.78 -8.03
C TYR A 28 3.74 6.46 -7.26
N MET A 29 2.67 5.65 -7.22
CA MET A 29 2.75 4.29 -6.71
C MET A 29 3.53 3.44 -7.72
N ASP A 30 4.85 3.39 -7.54
CA ASP A 30 5.70 2.49 -8.32
C ASP A 30 5.24 1.04 -8.16
N GLU A 31 5.32 0.27 -9.25
CA GLU A 31 5.07 -1.17 -9.24
C GLU A 31 6.04 -1.84 -8.26
N THR A 32 5.52 -2.37 -7.15
CA THR A 32 6.36 -3.08 -6.18
C THR A 32 6.53 -4.53 -6.66
N PRO A 33 7.76 -4.98 -6.98
CA PRO A 33 7.98 -6.35 -7.41
C PRO A 33 7.65 -7.32 -6.27
N LEU A 34 6.70 -8.22 -6.49
CA LEU A 34 6.39 -9.30 -5.56
C LEU A 34 7.23 -10.53 -5.90
N VAL A 35 7.86 -11.14 -4.89
CA VAL A 35 8.63 -12.36 -5.05
C VAL A 35 7.71 -13.57 -4.83
N ILE A 36 7.77 -14.53 -5.74
CA ILE A 36 7.12 -15.83 -5.58
C ILE A 36 7.98 -16.62 -4.58
N CYS A 37 7.41 -17.10 -3.47
CA CYS A 37 8.20 -17.94 -2.56
C CYS A 37 8.64 -19.21 -3.30
N ASP A 38 9.81 -19.73 -2.92
CA ASP A 38 10.23 -21.09 -3.28
C ASP A 38 9.46 -22.13 -2.43
N THR A 39 8.15 -22.23 -2.67
CA THR A 39 7.27 -23.25 -2.10
C THR A 39 6.79 -24.18 -3.21
N GLU A 40 6.44 -25.42 -2.86
CA GLU A 40 5.93 -26.41 -3.83
C GLU A 40 4.74 -25.89 -4.66
N GLU A 41 3.95 -24.96 -4.09
CA GLU A 41 2.77 -24.35 -4.71
C GLU A 41 3.07 -23.06 -5.50
N LYS A 42 4.32 -22.57 -5.55
CA LYS A 42 4.69 -21.26 -6.15
C LYS A 42 3.74 -20.13 -5.73
N ALA A 43 3.48 -20.03 -4.42
CA ALA A 43 2.63 -18.98 -3.87
C ALA A 43 3.43 -17.68 -3.65
N ILE A 44 2.74 -16.53 -3.76
CA ILE A 44 3.32 -15.25 -3.34
C ILE A 44 3.66 -15.34 -1.85
N CYS A 45 4.82 -14.79 -1.48
CA CYS A 45 5.22 -14.78 -0.09
C CYS A 45 4.34 -13.87 0.74
N LEU A 46 3.67 -14.44 1.75
CA LEU A 46 2.82 -13.69 2.68
C LEU A 46 3.60 -12.51 3.29
N LYS A 47 4.89 -12.71 3.58
CA LYS A 47 5.79 -11.67 4.07
C LYS A 47 5.99 -10.52 3.09
N ASP A 48 6.02 -10.81 1.79
CA ASP A 48 6.18 -9.79 0.76
C ASP A 48 4.89 -8.98 0.59
N LEU A 49 3.73 -9.64 0.70
CA LEU A 49 2.44 -8.93 0.74
C LEU A 49 2.28 -8.09 2.01
N GLU A 50 2.72 -8.57 3.17
CA GLU A 50 2.71 -7.81 4.42
C GLU A 50 3.61 -6.57 4.28
N LYS A 51 4.81 -6.74 3.72
CA LYS A 51 5.74 -5.63 3.46
C LYS A 51 5.20 -4.64 2.43
N TYR A 52 4.51 -5.13 1.41
CA TYR A 52 3.86 -4.28 0.42
C TYR A 52 2.77 -3.42 1.07
N LEU A 53 1.90 -4.03 1.88
CA LEU A 53 0.86 -3.30 2.61
C LEU A 53 1.44 -2.21 3.52
N GLU A 54 2.51 -2.51 4.26
CA GLU A 54 3.17 -1.51 5.11
C GLU A 54 3.80 -0.37 4.30
N THR A 55 4.34 -0.67 3.11
CA THR A 55 4.85 0.36 2.20
C THR A 55 3.74 1.30 1.74
N LEU A 56 2.58 0.76 1.34
CA LEU A 56 1.42 1.56 0.93
C LEU A 56 0.89 2.44 2.07
N LYS A 57 0.81 1.89 3.30
CA LYS A 57 0.39 2.65 4.48
C LYS A 57 1.33 3.81 4.77
N GLY A 58 2.64 3.57 4.74
CA GLY A 58 3.65 4.61 4.97
C GLY A 58 3.64 5.69 3.89
N GLN A 59 3.44 5.33 2.62
CA GLN A 59 3.29 6.30 1.52
C GLN A 59 2.06 7.20 1.74
N LEU A 60 0.92 6.61 2.10
CA LEU A 60 -0.30 7.37 2.37
C LEU A 60 -0.16 8.26 3.61
N GLU A 61 0.42 7.75 4.69
CA GLU A 61 0.65 8.52 5.93
C GLU A 61 1.56 9.73 5.65
N HIS A 62 2.69 9.50 4.98
CA HIS A 62 3.61 10.58 4.60
C HIS A 62 2.94 11.64 3.73
N HIS A 63 2.09 11.21 2.78
CA HIS A 63 1.32 12.12 1.94
C HIS A 63 0.35 12.97 2.76
N ILE A 64 -0.41 12.35 3.66
CA ILE A 64 -1.35 13.05 4.55
C ILE A 64 -0.62 14.04 5.46
N GLU A 65 0.51 13.65 6.06
CA GLU A 65 1.31 14.51 6.94
C GLU A 65 1.86 15.73 6.21
N THR A 66 2.40 15.53 5.00
CA THR A 66 2.95 16.63 4.18
C THR A 66 1.87 17.60 3.71
N HIS A 67 0.68 17.10 3.35
CA HIS A 67 -0.44 17.95 2.93
C HIS A 67 -1.14 18.65 4.10
N THR A 68 -1.23 18.00 5.26
CA THR A 68 -1.81 18.61 6.48
C THR A 68 -0.89 19.69 7.09
N ASN A 69 0.43 19.54 6.94
CA ASN A 69 1.38 20.56 7.42
C ASN A 69 1.52 21.77 6.48
N GLN A 70 1.18 21.64 5.20
CA GLN A 70 1.19 22.77 4.26
C GLN A 70 0.01 23.73 4.48
N SER A 71 -1.13 23.27 5.01
CA SER A 71 -2.25 24.14 5.36
C SER A 71 -2.01 25.03 6.58
N ASN A 72 -0.97 24.75 7.38
CA ASN A 72 -0.70 25.46 8.64
C ASN A 72 0.47 26.47 8.55
N ALA A 73 1.18 26.51 7.41
CA ALA A 73 2.30 27.42 7.18
C ALA A 73 1.92 28.68 6.37
N SER A 74 0.64 28.84 6.04
CA SER A 74 0.08 30.03 5.38
C SER A 74 -1.00 30.66 6.27
N SER A 75 -0.61 31.20 7.43
CA SER A 75 -1.42 32.15 8.22
C SER A 75 -0.50 33.10 8.97
#